data_AF-A0A2W5YGP3-F1
#
_entry.id   AF-A0A2W5YGP3-F1
#
_cell.length_a   1.000
_cell.length_b   1.000
_cell.length_c   1.000
_cell.angle_alpha   90.00
_cell.angle_beta   90.00
_cell.angle_gamma   90.00
#
_symmetry.space_group_name_H-M   'P 1'
#
loop_
_entity.id
_entity.type
_entity.pdbx_description
1 polymer ?
#
loop_
_entity_poly.entity_id
_entity_poly.type
_entity_poly.pdbx_seq_one_letter_code
_entity_poly.pdbx_strand_id
1 'polypeptide(L)'
;MLKVFFLSLLVLCSFSPNGQEPSITKVVFRLIPASPPSAFSSITPKTIYVAGDRYARIEEQVDLDTQNLIIVSEPDIWVIDGKRKHGSHMVNPGPDLSVHNPILGPEGPAELFDFEYGRELRFFANSKTIKLGFKEINGVSCDVRELRSGDYRIIMNIIQGRKTPHSVEIFVNDRALLRLEYVSYEEDLPFDRSLFGPPLGIPLVDSR
;
A
#
# COMPACT_ATOMS: atom_id res chain seq x y z
N MET A 1 -40.29 55.93 24.32
CA MET A 1 -39.60 55.78 23.02
C MET A 1 -38.86 54.45 23.01
N LEU A 2 -38.98 53.75 21.90
CA LEU A 2 -38.77 52.31 21.70
C LEU A 2 -37.27 51.97 21.57
N LYS A 3 -36.82 50.94 22.29
CA LYS A 3 -35.48 50.32 22.20
C LYS A 3 -35.37 49.53 20.90
N VAL A 4 -34.28 49.72 20.15
CA VAL A 4 -33.89 48.81 19.06
C VAL A 4 -32.49 48.28 19.36
N PHE A 5 -32.43 47.06 19.87
CA PHE A 5 -31.21 46.25 19.94
C PHE A 5 -31.03 45.58 18.57
N PHE A 6 -30.00 45.95 17.83
CA PHE A 6 -29.58 45.20 16.64
C PHE A 6 -28.84 43.94 17.11
N LEU A 7 -29.56 42.82 17.18
CA LEU A 7 -28.98 41.50 17.38
C LEU A 7 -28.43 41.04 16.03
N SER A 8 -27.12 41.22 15.81
CA SER A 8 -26.43 40.66 14.65
C SER A 8 -26.33 39.15 14.82
N LEU A 9 -27.26 38.42 14.20
CA LEU A 9 -27.23 36.96 14.10
C LEU A 9 -26.08 36.56 13.16
N LEU A 10 -24.90 36.30 13.74
CA LEU A 10 -23.80 35.63 13.04
C LEU A 10 -24.24 34.19 12.75
N VAL A 11 -24.71 33.96 11.53
CA VAL A 11 -24.85 32.62 10.98
C VAL A 11 -23.44 32.08 10.79
N LEU A 12 -22.96 31.32 11.78
CA LEU A 12 -21.83 30.42 11.61
C LEU A 12 -22.28 29.37 10.60
N CYS A 13 -21.96 29.58 9.32
CA CYS A 13 -21.90 28.48 8.37
C CYS A 13 -20.89 27.49 8.94
N SER A 14 -21.40 26.38 9.49
CA SER A 14 -20.59 25.21 9.79
C SER A 14 -20.00 24.72 8.47
N PHE A 15 -18.79 25.16 8.13
CA PHE A 15 -17.93 24.40 7.24
C PHE A 15 -17.68 23.07 7.96
N SER A 16 -18.38 22.01 7.55
CA SER A 16 -17.90 20.66 7.81
C SER A 16 -16.63 20.50 6.98
N PRO A 17 -15.43 20.33 7.56
CA PRO A 17 -14.27 19.93 6.80
C PRO A 17 -14.41 18.45 6.48
N ASN A 18 -15.32 18.10 5.58
CA ASN A 18 -15.33 16.77 4.97
C ASN A 18 -14.24 16.80 3.89
N GLY A 19 -12.99 16.61 4.29
CA GLY A 19 -11.83 16.76 3.39
C GLY A 19 -10.48 16.74 4.10
N GLN A 20 -10.35 16.02 5.22
CA GLN A 20 -9.03 15.79 5.80
C GLN A 20 -8.23 14.90 4.86
N GLU A 21 -7.05 15.36 4.43
CA GLU A 21 -6.15 14.56 3.61
C GLU A 21 -5.77 13.28 4.39
N PRO A 22 -5.81 12.09 3.74
CA PRO A 22 -5.53 10.84 4.43
C PRO A 22 -4.05 10.76 4.83
N SER A 23 -3.74 10.08 5.93
CA SER A 23 -2.35 9.76 6.23
C SER A 23 -1.77 8.79 5.20
N ILE A 24 -0.45 8.84 5.05
CA ILE A 24 0.31 7.95 4.17
C ILE A 24 0.87 6.79 5.00
N THR A 25 0.72 5.57 4.48
CA THR A 25 1.55 4.43 4.85
C THR A 25 2.63 4.25 3.79
N LYS A 26 3.90 4.30 4.20
CA LYS A 26 5.05 3.98 3.34
C LYS A 26 5.60 2.61 3.72
N VAL A 27 5.72 1.75 2.72
CA VAL A 27 6.24 0.38 2.85
C VAL A 27 7.43 0.22 1.94
N VAL A 28 8.57 -0.17 2.49
CA VAL A 28 9.73 -0.61 1.71
C VAL A 28 9.93 -2.09 1.99
N PHE A 29 9.92 -2.92 0.95
CA PHE A 29 9.99 -4.37 1.12
C PHE A 29 10.77 -5.07 0.01
N ARG A 30 11.28 -6.25 0.31
CA ARG A 30 11.83 -7.20 -0.65
C ARG A 30 10.84 -8.32 -0.88
N LEU A 31 10.57 -8.65 -2.14
CA LEU A 31 9.81 -9.83 -2.53
C LEU A 31 10.79 -10.96 -2.85
N ILE A 32 10.66 -12.06 -2.12
CA ILE A 32 11.51 -13.25 -2.23
C ILE A 32 10.61 -14.41 -2.69
N PRO A 33 10.62 -14.78 -3.98
CA PRO A 33 9.87 -15.94 -4.44
C PRO A 33 10.48 -17.25 -3.91
N ALA A 34 9.65 -18.27 -3.69
CA ALA A 34 10.12 -19.55 -3.16
C ALA A 34 11.00 -20.35 -4.14
N SER A 35 10.72 -20.25 -5.44
CA SER A 35 11.60 -20.76 -6.50
C SER A 35 12.53 -19.65 -6.95
N PRO A 36 13.84 -19.92 -7.14
CA PRO A 36 14.78 -18.90 -7.56
C PRO A 36 14.27 -18.32 -8.88
N PRO A 37 14.20 -16.99 -8.98
CA PRO A 37 13.84 -16.36 -10.22
C PRO A 37 14.90 -16.75 -11.27
N SER A 38 14.51 -16.81 -12.55
CA SER A 38 15.49 -16.73 -13.62
C SER A 38 16.45 -15.55 -13.34
N ALA A 39 17.69 -15.62 -13.83
CA ALA A 39 18.84 -14.74 -13.48
C ALA A 39 18.63 -13.20 -13.55
N PHE A 40 17.41 -12.73 -13.82
CA PHE A 40 17.01 -11.34 -14.04
C PHE A 40 16.17 -10.69 -12.94
N SER A 41 15.69 -11.38 -11.89
CA SER A 41 14.96 -10.66 -10.81
C SER A 41 15.87 -10.35 -9.63
N SER A 42 16.34 -9.12 -9.58
CA SER A 42 17.03 -8.59 -8.41
C SER A 42 16.06 -8.59 -7.22
N ILE A 43 16.51 -9.00 -6.03
CA ILE A 43 15.77 -8.85 -4.76
C ILE A 43 15.88 -7.38 -4.29
N THR A 44 15.70 -6.47 -5.24
CA THR A 44 15.80 -5.03 -4.98
C THR A 44 14.54 -4.60 -4.24
N PRO A 45 14.69 -3.80 -3.17
CA PRO A 45 13.52 -3.29 -2.47
C PRO A 45 12.60 -2.50 -3.39
N LYS A 46 11.29 -2.70 -3.21
CA LYS A 46 10.22 -1.88 -3.79
C LYS A 46 9.74 -0.93 -2.71
N THR A 47 9.32 0.28 -3.11
CA THR A 47 8.67 1.23 -2.22
C THR A 47 7.22 1.42 -2.66
N ILE A 48 6.29 1.31 -1.72
CA ILE A 48 4.87 1.61 -1.96
C ILE A 48 4.44 2.68 -0.95
N TYR A 49 3.76 3.71 -1.45
CA TYR A 49 3.02 4.67 -0.63
C TYR A 49 1.55 4.45 -0.88
N VAL A 50 0.75 4.37 0.18
CA VAL A 50 -0.72 4.27 0.11
C VAL A 50 -1.30 5.36 0.99
N ALA A 51 -2.29 6.09 0.49
CA ALA A 51 -3.02 7.08 1.28
C ALA A 51 -4.52 6.94 1.06
N GLY A 52 -5.25 6.64 2.13
CA GLY A 52 -6.68 6.35 2.06
C GLY A 52 -6.97 5.21 1.07
N ASP A 53 -8.04 5.37 0.30
CA ASP A 53 -8.51 4.46 -0.75
C ASP A 53 -8.34 5.03 -2.16
N ARG A 54 -7.74 6.21 -2.34
CA ARG A 54 -7.67 6.86 -3.67
C ARG A 54 -6.26 7.08 -4.20
N TYR A 55 -5.26 6.88 -3.35
CA TYR A 55 -3.87 7.21 -3.68
C TYR A 55 -2.96 6.01 -3.47
N ALA A 56 -2.19 5.68 -4.50
CA ALA A 56 -1.05 4.80 -4.38
C ALA A 56 0.12 5.28 -5.25
N ARG A 57 1.34 4.99 -4.81
CA ARG A 57 2.56 5.20 -5.58
C ARG A 57 3.44 3.98 -5.41
N ILE A 58 3.85 3.36 -6.51
CA ILE A 58 4.69 2.18 -6.53
C ILE A 58 5.98 2.53 -7.25
N GLU A 59 7.09 2.40 -6.54
CA GLU A 59 8.44 2.62 -7.04
C GLU A 59 9.14 1.27 -7.15
N GLU A 60 9.45 0.88 -8.39
CA GLU A 60 10.21 -0.33 -8.68
C GLU A 60 11.58 0.04 -9.23
N GLN A 61 12.62 -0.36 -8.51
CA GLN A 61 13.99 -0.21 -8.97
C GLN A 61 14.45 -1.52 -9.63
N VAL A 62 14.80 -1.45 -10.92
CA VAL A 62 15.27 -2.62 -11.69
C VAL A 62 16.79 -2.75 -11.60
N ASP A 63 17.50 -1.61 -11.56
CA ASP A 63 18.95 -1.45 -11.38
C ASP A 63 19.27 -0.09 -10.71
N LEU A 64 20.55 0.28 -10.57
CA LEU A 64 20.95 1.54 -9.91
C LEU A 64 20.42 2.81 -10.63
N ASP A 65 20.06 2.71 -11.91
CA ASP A 65 19.74 3.85 -12.77
C ASP A 65 18.28 3.89 -13.25
N THR A 66 17.54 2.78 -13.09
CA THR A 66 16.21 2.56 -13.68
C THR A 66 15.15 2.36 -12.60
N GLN A 67 14.28 3.36 -12.46
CA GLN A 67 13.09 3.33 -11.61
C GLN A 67 11.81 3.36 -12.46
N ASN A 68 11.05 2.27 -12.47
CA ASN A 68 9.67 2.29 -12.96
C ASN A 68 8.76 2.84 -11.87
N LEU A 69 7.77 3.62 -12.29
CA LEU A 69 6.90 4.36 -11.37
C LEU A 69 5.45 4.23 -11.82
N ILE A 70 4.61 3.72 -10.92
CA ILE A 70 3.15 3.72 -11.07
C ILE A 70 2.60 4.68 -10.03
N ILE A 71 1.76 5.61 -10.45
CA ILE A 71 1.08 6.55 -9.58
C ILE A 71 -0.40 6.44 -9.88
N VAL A 72 -1.19 6.22 -8.84
CA VAL A 72 -2.64 6.23 -8.89
C VAL A 72 -3.12 7.34 -7.98
N SER A 73 -3.82 8.30 -8.54
CA SER A 73 -4.56 9.34 -7.85
C SER A 73 -5.94 9.36 -8.48
N GLU A 74 -6.78 8.41 -8.08
CA GLU A 74 -8.05 8.13 -8.74
C GLU A 74 -8.83 9.42 -9.04
N PRO A 75 -9.30 9.63 -10.28
CA PRO A 75 -9.36 8.63 -11.35
C PRO A 75 -8.09 8.51 -12.20
N ASP A 76 -7.06 9.33 -11.95
CA ASP A 76 -5.89 9.42 -12.82
C ASP A 76 -4.84 8.36 -12.45
N ILE A 77 -4.32 7.69 -13.48
CA ILE A 77 -3.29 6.66 -13.38
C ILE A 77 -2.14 7.05 -14.31
N TRP A 78 -0.93 7.14 -13.76
CA TRP A 78 0.29 7.34 -14.52
C TRP A 78 1.21 6.14 -14.39
N VAL A 79 1.71 5.66 -15.52
CA VAL A 79 2.73 4.61 -15.59
C VAL A 79 3.92 5.17 -16.33
N ILE A 80 5.07 5.21 -15.66
CA ILE A 80 6.30 5.84 -16.16
C ILE A 80 7.39 4.77 -16.26
N ASP A 81 7.95 4.63 -17.47
CA ASP A 81 9.13 3.83 -17.73
C ASP A 81 10.37 4.71 -17.52
N GLY A 82 11.08 4.46 -16.43
CA GLY A 82 12.25 5.24 -16.03
C GLY A 82 13.45 5.10 -16.96
N LYS A 83 13.52 4.02 -17.74
CA LYS A 83 14.60 3.77 -18.71
C LYS A 83 14.39 4.60 -19.97
N ARG A 84 13.17 4.59 -20.48
CA ARG A 84 12.80 5.32 -21.70
C ARG A 84 12.43 6.78 -21.46
N LYS A 85 12.27 7.19 -20.19
CA LYS A 85 11.89 8.55 -19.78
C LYS A 85 10.60 9.01 -20.46
N HIS A 86 9.63 8.10 -20.56
CA HIS A 86 8.29 8.37 -21.08
C HIS A 86 7.25 7.71 -20.17
N GLY A 87 6.01 8.17 -20.25
CA GLY A 87 4.92 7.55 -19.52
C GLY A 87 3.61 7.55 -20.29
N SER A 88 2.65 6.81 -19.76
CA SER A 88 1.26 6.87 -20.17
C SER A 88 0.41 7.40 -19.03
N HIS A 89 -0.63 8.12 -19.40
CA HIS A 89 -1.70 8.56 -18.52
C HIS A 89 -2.99 7.85 -18.92
N MET A 90 -3.77 7.39 -17.95
CA MET A 90 -5.06 6.76 -18.15
C MET A 90 -6.01 7.26 -17.08
N VAL A 91 -7.29 7.41 -17.43
CA VAL A 91 -8.35 7.74 -16.49
C VAL A 91 -9.18 6.48 -16.26
N ASN A 92 -9.31 6.04 -15.01
CA ASN A 92 -10.19 4.94 -14.64
C ASN A 92 -11.64 5.30 -15.00
N PRO A 93 -12.28 4.60 -15.97
CA PRO A 93 -13.66 4.89 -16.38
C PRO A 93 -14.70 4.21 -15.47
N GLY A 94 -14.24 3.39 -14.52
CA GLY A 94 -15.09 2.61 -13.65
C GLY A 94 -15.90 3.47 -12.66
N PRO A 95 -17.04 2.96 -12.18
CA PRO A 95 -17.79 3.62 -11.13
C PRO A 95 -17.10 3.55 -9.76
N ASP A 96 -16.14 2.63 -9.60
CA ASP A 96 -15.32 2.47 -8.41
C ASP A 96 -13.96 3.14 -8.61
N LEU A 97 -13.67 4.09 -7.73
CA LEU A 97 -12.44 4.89 -7.71
C LEU A 97 -11.58 4.53 -6.50
N SER A 98 -11.69 3.28 -6.04
CA SER A 98 -10.89 2.71 -4.96
C SER A 98 -9.63 2.05 -5.52
N VAL A 99 -8.49 2.41 -4.97
CA VAL A 99 -7.19 1.82 -5.28
C VAL A 99 -6.99 0.57 -4.45
N HIS A 100 -6.73 -0.52 -5.16
CA HIS A 100 -6.43 -1.82 -4.61
C HIS A 100 -5.02 -2.27 -4.99
N ASN A 101 -4.24 -2.70 -3.98
CA ASN A 101 -2.86 -3.17 -4.17
C ASN A 101 -2.69 -4.56 -3.52
N PRO A 102 -3.41 -5.59 -4.00
CA PRO A 102 -3.41 -6.90 -3.38
C PRO A 102 -2.03 -7.54 -3.46
N ILE A 103 -1.63 -8.20 -2.37
CA ILE A 103 -0.37 -8.96 -2.31
C ILE A 103 -0.49 -10.25 -3.13
N LEU A 104 -1.69 -10.83 -3.18
CA LEU A 104 -2.00 -11.99 -3.99
C LEU A 104 -2.61 -11.58 -5.33
N GLY A 105 -2.34 -12.37 -6.36
CA GLY A 105 -2.98 -12.20 -7.66
C GLY A 105 -4.48 -12.57 -7.63
N PRO A 106 -5.21 -12.32 -8.73
CA PRO A 106 -6.65 -12.55 -8.83
C PRO A 106 -7.07 -14.03 -8.69
N GLU A 107 -6.12 -14.96 -8.82
CA GLU A 107 -6.33 -16.40 -8.61
C GLU A 107 -6.42 -16.79 -7.12
N GLY A 108 -6.20 -15.84 -6.21
CA GLY A 108 -6.34 -16.04 -4.77
C GLY A 108 -7.80 -16.09 -4.31
N PRO A 109 -8.09 -16.62 -3.10
CA PRO A 109 -9.39 -16.53 -2.47
C PRO A 109 -9.85 -15.08 -2.34
N ALA A 110 -11.12 -14.81 -2.62
CA ALA A 110 -11.68 -13.45 -2.62
C ALA A 110 -11.55 -12.77 -1.26
N GLU A 111 -11.64 -13.52 -0.16
CA GLU A 111 -11.43 -13.01 1.20
C GLU A 111 -10.00 -12.53 1.49
N LEU A 112 -9.04 -12.85 0.61
CA LEU A 112 -7.66 -12.37 0.70
C LEU A 112 -7.39 -11.18 -0.23
N PHE A 113 -8.38 -10.66 -0.97
CA PHE A 113 -8.18 -9.50 -1.83
C PHE A 113 -7.92 -8.21 -1.05
N ASP A 114 -8.46 -8.10 0.17
CA ASP A 114 -8.17 -7.00 1.10
C ASP A 114 -6.79 -7.15 1.79
N PHE A 115 -6.06 -8.23 1.51
CA PHE A 115 -4.67 -8.40 1.94
C PHE A 115 -3.73 -7.63 1.02
N GLU A 116 -3.58 -6.34 1.29
CA GLU A 116 -2.93 -5.36 0.42
C GLU A 116 -1.67 -4.76 1.03
N TYR A 117 -0.74 -4.35 0.18
CA TYR A 117 0.45 -3.61 0.59
C TYR A 117 0.06 -2.31 1.32
N GLY A 118 0.68 -2.05 2.47
CA GLY A 118 0.37 -0.88 3.32
C GLY A 118 -0.89 -1.02 4.18
N ARG A 119 -1.57 -2.17 4.15
CA ARG A 119 -2.80 -2.45 4.91
C ARG A 119 -2.74 -3.79 5.65
N GLU A 120 -1.61 -4.47 5.63
CA GLU A 120 -1.42 -5.84 6.10
C GLU A 120 -1.74 -5.99 7.59
N LEU A 121 -1.24 -5.07 8.43
CA LEU A 121 -1.50 -5.09 9.87
C LEU A 121 -3.00 -4.94 10.18
N ARG A 122 -3.67 -4.03 9.47
CA ARG A 122 -5.12 -3.82 9.57
C ARG A 122 -5.89 -5.06 9.14
N PHE A 123 -5.50 -5.67 8.03
CA PHE A 123 -6.09 -6.91 7.54
C PHE A 123 -5.98 -8.05 8.57
N PHE A 124 -4.78 -8.26 9.14
CA PHE A 124 -4.57 -9.28 10.19
C PHE A 124 -5.32 -8.97 11.49
N ALA A 125 -5.47 -7.70 11.85
CA ALA A 125 -6.25 -7.29 13.03
C ALA A 125 -7.75 -7.59 12.87
N ASN A 126 -8.27 -7.51 11.64
CA ASN A 126 -9.68 -7.74 11.32
C ASN A 126 -9.98 -9.20 10.92
N SER A 127 -8.95 -10.02 10.74
CA SER A 127 -9.07 -11.42 10.33
C SER A 127 -9.07 -12.38 11.52
N LYS A 128 -9.63 -13.58 11.30
CA LYS A 128 -9.58 -14.68 12.28
C LYS A 128 -8.20 -15.34 12.25
N THR A 129 -7.24 -14.71 12.93
CA THR A 129 -5.85 -15.20 12.99
C THR A 129 -5.62 -16.06 14.24
N ILE A 130 -4.70 -17.02 14.13
CA ILE A 130 -4.21 -17.84 15.23
C ILE A 130 -2.86 -17.29 15.68
N LYS A 131 -2.69 -17.05 16.98
CA LYS A 131 -1.39 -16.70 17.55
C LYS A 131 -0.55 -17.95 17.75
N LEU A 132 0.59 -18.03 17.06
CA LEU A 132 1.53 -19.15 17.16
C LEU A 132 2.59 -18.94 18.25
N GLY A 133 2.58 -17.79 18.93
CA GLY A 133 3.52 -17.42 19.98
C GLY A 133 4.61 -16.49 19.48
N PHE A 134 5.73 -16.46 20.18
CA PHE A 134 6.89 -15.63 19.84
C PHE A 134 7.98 -16.46 19.17
N LYS A 135 8.65 -15.91 18.17
CA LYS A 135 9.82 -16.52 17.52
C LYS A 135 10.88 -15.46 17.28
N GLU A 136 12.14 -15.86 17.38
CA GLU A 136 13.26 -15.06 16.92
C GLU A 136 13.51 -15.32 15.44
N ILE A 137 13.53 -14.25 14.63
CA ILE A 137 13.74 -14.30 13.18
C ILE A 137 14.85 -13.33 12.87
N ASN A 138 16.00 -13.83 12.41
CA ASN A 138 17.18 -13.00 12.10
C ASN A 138 17.59 -12.06 13.25
N GLY A 139 17.51 -12.53 14.50
CA GLY A 139 17.82 -11.73 15.69
C GLY A 139 16.70 -10.78 16.15
N VAL A 140 15.53 -10.81 15.50
CA VAL A 140 14.36 -9.99 15.84
C VAL A 140 13.28 -10.86 16.48
N SER A 141 12.92 -10.54 17.73
CA SER A 141 11.77 -11.18 18.39
C SER A 141 10.46 -10.73 17.76
N CYS A 142 9.67 -11.68 17.27
CA CYS A 142 8.41 -11.44 16.57
C CYS A 142 7.23 -12.17 17.23
N ASP A 143 6.09 -11.49 17.34
CA ASP A 143 4.78 -12.13 17.55
C ASP A 143 4.31 -12.73 16.22
N VAL A 144 4.06 -14.03 16.21
CA VAL A 144 3.75 -14.79 15.00
C VAL A 144 2.25 -15.08 14.93
N ARG A 145 1.63 -14.62 13.84
CA ARG A 145 0.21 -14.84 13.56
C ARG A 145 0.04 -15.63 12.27
N GLU A 146 -0.86 -16.61 12.30
CA GLU A 146 -1.25 -17.40 11.14
C GLU A 146 -2.68 -17.06 10.71
N LEU A 147 -2.88 -16.93 9.41
CA LEU A 147 -4.18 -16.93 8.77
C LEU A 147 -4.25 -18.11 7.79
N ARG A 148 -5.40 -18.78 7.74
CA ARG A 148 -5.70 -19.80 6.73
C ARG A 148 -6.98 -19.45 5.99
N SER A 149 -6.97 -19.62 4.68
CA SER A 149 -8.12 -19.41 3.78
C SER A 149 -7.94 -20.29 2.55
N GLY A 150 -8.87 -21.23 2.34
CA GLY A 150 -8.70 -22.30 1.34
C GLY A 150 -7.35 -23.02 1.48
N ASP A 151 -6.63 -23.15 0.37
CA ASP A 151 -5.29 -23.76 0.32
C ASP A 151 -4.17 -22.80 0.76
N TYR A 152 -4.50 -21.54 1.07
CA TYR A 152 -3.54 -20.53 1.46
C TYR A 152 -3.31 -20.56 2.96
N ARG A 153 -2.03 -20.45 3.32
CA ARG A 153 -1.58 -20.19 4.68
C ARG A 153 -0.67 -18.98 4.64
N ILE A 154 -1.00 -17.96 5.42
CA ILE A 154 -0.22 -16.72 5.53
C ILE A 154 0.28 -16.60 6.96
N ILE A 155 1.59 -16.47 7.12
CA ILE A 155 2.24 -16.23 8.40
C ILE A 155 2.76 -14.80 8.40
N MET A 156 2.27 -13.99 9.34
CA MET A 156 2.79 -12.65 9.59
C MET A 156 3.64 -12.65 10.85
N ASN A 157 4.86 -12.16 10.71
CA ASN A 157 5.80 -11.97 11.80
C ASN A 157 5.82 -10.48 12.15
N ILE A 158 5.35 -10.11 13.35
CA ILE A 158 5.24 -8.71 13.79
C ILE A 158 6.30 -8.45 14.86
N ILE A 159 7.11 -7.40 14.71
CA ILE A 159 8.17 -7.08 15.67
C ILE A 159 7.56 -6.87 17.07
N GLN A 160 8.07 -7.58 18.07
CA GLN A 160 7.53 -7.53 19.42
C GLN A 160 7.54 -6.10 19.99
N GLY A 161 6.40 -5.67 20.55
CA GLY A 161 6.26 -4.33 21.13
C GLY A 161 6.16 -3.19 20.10
N ARG A 162 6.20 -3.50 18.79
CA ARG A 162 6.02 -2.54 17.71
C ARG A 162 4.80 -2.94 16.87
N LYS A 163 4.17 -1.94 16.24
CA LYS A 163 3.14 -2.15 15.22
C LYS A 163 3.81 -2.15 13.85
N THR A 164 4.74 -3.09 13.63
CA THR A 164 5.55 -3.11 12.42
C THR A 164 5.72 -4.55 11.98
N PRO A 165 5.32 -4.92 10.75
CA PRO A 165 5.60 -6.25 10.24
C PRO A 165 7.11 -6.38 9.99
N HIS A 166 7.68 -7.53 10.38
CA HIS A 166 9.03 -7.93 10.04
C HIS A 166 9.06 -8.67 8.69
N SER A 167 8.15 -9.63 8.54
CA SER A 167 7.96 -10.38 7.29
C SER A 167 6.57 -10.96 7.19
N VAL A 168 6.19 -11.30 5.95
CA VAL A 168 5.02 -12.12 5.63
C VAL A 168 5.50 -13.30 4.81
N GLU A 169 5.08 -14.50 5.18
CA GLU A 169 5.34 -15.73 4.43
C GLU A 169 4.02 -16.30 3.93
N ILE A 170 3.95 -16.58 2.63
CA ILE A 170 2.74 -17.06 1.97
C ILE A 170 3.01 -18.46 1.45
N PHE A 171 2.08 -19.36 1.74
CA PHE A 171 2.10 -20.74 1.30
C PHE A 171 0.81 -21.08 0.56
N VAL A 172 0.91 -21.94 -0.44
CA VAL A 172 -0.23 -22.57 -1.13
C VAL A 172 -0.04 -24.08 -1.07
N ASN A 173 -1.04 -24.81 -0.60
CA ASN A 173 -0.93 -26.26 -0.38
C ASN A 173 0.30 -26.62 0.49
N ASP A 174 0.53 -25.81 1.55
CA ASP A 174 1.68 -25.86 2.46
C ASP A 174 3.07 -25.75 1.80
N ARG A 175 3.14 -25.39 0.50
CA ARG A 175 4.38 -25.07 -0.20
C ARG A 175 4.58 -23.56 -0.21
N ALA A 176 5.81 -23.11 0.08
CA ALA A 176 6.13 -21.70 0.04
C ALA A 176 5.85 -21.15 -1.37
N LEU A 177 5.14 -20.03 -1.43
CA LEU A 177 4.89 -19.27 -2.66
C LEU A 177 5.87 -18.10 -2.74
N LEU A 178 5.84 -17.24 -1.72
CA LEU A 178 6.70 -16.07 -1.61
C LEU A 178 6.85 -15.65 -0.15
N ARG A 179 7.86 -14.82 0.10
CA ARG A 179 8.06 -14.09 1.33
C ARG A 179 8.24 -12.61 1.04
N LEU A 180 7.57 -11.76 1.81
CA LEU A 180 7.86 -10.33 1.87
C LEU A 180 8.74 -10.07 3.09
N GLU A 181 9.86 -9.40 2.89
CA GLU A 181 10.70 -8.89 3.98
C GLU A 181 10.62 -7.38 4.03
N TYR A 182 10.12 -6.83 5.13
CA TYR A 182 9.97 -5.40 5.30
C TYR A 182 11.31 -4.78 5.70
N VAL A 183 11.74 -3.78 4.93
CA VAL A 183 12.89 -2.92 5.22
C VAL A 183 12.45 -1.77 6.12
N SER A 184 11.32 -1.14 5.77
CA SER A 184 10.64 -0.17 6.63
C SER A 184 9.12 -0.23 6.43
N TYR A 185 8.40 0.15 7.47
CA TYR A 185 6.95 0.27 7.48
C TYR A 185 6.58 1.46 8.36
N GLU A 186 6.19 2.56 7.72
CA GLU A 186 5.93 3.84 8.37
C GLU A 186 4.46 4.19 8.14
N GLU A 187 3.68 4.19 9.22
CA GLU A 187 2.27 4.60 9.21
C GLU A 187 2.13 6.06 9.63
N ASP A 188 0.96 6.64 9.39
CA ASP A 188 0.57 7.96 9.88
C ASP A 188 1.46 9.12 9.41
N LEU A 189 2.12 8.95 8.25
CA LEU A 189 2.88 10.04 7.64
C LEU A 189 1.93 11.14 7.13
N PRO A 190 2.33 12.42 7.21
CA PRO A 190 1.54 13.52 6.64
C PRO A 190 1.30 13.30 5.15
N PHE A 191 0.12 13.68 4.66
CA PHE A 191 -0.16 13.65 3.23
C PHE A 191 0.77 14.60 2.48
N ASP A 192 1.43 14.08 1.45
CA ASP A 192 2.24 14.85 0.52
C ASP A 192 1.67 14.64 -0.88
N ARG A 193 0.94 15.65 -1.34
CA ARG A 193 0.30 15.66 -2.65
C ARG A 193 1.31 15.51 -3.80
N SER A 194 2.57 15.92 -3.61
CA SER A 194 3.59 15.83 -4.65
C SER A 194 4.01 14.38 -4.96
N LEU A 195 3.78 13.44 -4.04
CA LEU A 195 4.03 12.01 -4.27
C LEU A 195 3.04 11.41 -5.28
N PHE A 196 1.82 11.95 -5.35
CA PHE A 196 0.71 11.39 -6.09
C PHE A 196 0.39 12.15 -7.40
N GLY A 197 1.35 12.89 -7.92
CA GLY A 197 1.30 13.50 -9.25
C GLY A 197 2.44 13.00 -10.14
N PRO A 198 2.31 13.11 -11.48
CA PRO A 198 3.35 12.70 -12.40
C PRO A 198 4.62 13.57 -12.21
N PRO A 199 5.82 12.98 -12.39
CA PRO A 199 7.06 13.72 -12.33
C PRO A 199 7.14 14.77 -13.45
N LEU A 200 7.71 15.93 -13.13
CA LEU A 200 7.91 17.01 -14.09
C LEU A 200 8.85 16.59 -15.22
N GLY A 201 8.55 17.04 -16.44
CA GLY A 201 9.43 16.87 -17.60
C GLY A 201 9.41 15.49 -18.25
N ILE A 202 8.53 14.57 -17.81
CA ILE A 202 8.29 13.30 -18.50
C ILE A 202 7.16 13.48 -19.52
N PRO A 203 7.39 13.23 -20.82
CA PRO A 203 6.32 13.20 -21.81
C PRO A 203 5.32 12.09 -21.50
N LEU A 204 4.04 12.46 -21.47
CA LEU A 204 2.92 11.53 -21.23
C LEU A 204 2.10 11.36 -22.50
N VAL A 205 1.71 10.12 -22.77
CA VAL A 205 0.74 9.78 -23.82
C VAL A 205 -0.56 9.38 -23.14
N ASP A 206 -1.66 10.02 -23.51
CA ASP A 206 -2.99 9.61 -23.04
C ASP A 206 -3.38 8.28 -23.70
N SER A 207 -3.60 7.27 -22.86
CA SER A 207 -4.19 6.00 -23.23
C SER A 207 -5.71 6.10 -23.09
N ARG A 208 -6.43 5.64 -24.11
CA ARG A 208 -7.90 5.56 -24.09
C ARG A 208 -8.38 4.33 -23.32
#